data_AF-A0A4Q6A8B5-F1
#
_entry.id   AF-A0A4Q6A8B5-F1
#
_cell.length_a   1.000
_cell.length_b   1.000
_cell.length_c   1.000
_cell.angle_alpha   90.00
_cell.angle_beta   90.00
_cell.angle_gamma   90.00
#
_symmetry.space_group_name_H-M   'P 1'
#
loop_
_entity.id
_entity.type
_entity.pdbx_description
1 polymer ?
#
loop_
_entity_poly.entity_id
_entity_poly.type
_entity_poly.pdbx_seq_one_letter_code
_entity_poly.pdbx_strand_id
1 'polypeptide(L)'
;MKWSHFFTSVVGRKIVMAVTGIFLVTFLLVHVGLNACIFADLSFLDPTDDGEMFNRAAHFMGSTIVMRILEIVLFLGFIAHIVQGYVVEAKNRSRRGQGYQVELGSRGSTWMSRSMAILGTLIFMFLILHVSKFWWSSRVTH
;
A
#
# COMPACT_ATOMS: atom_id res chain seq x y z
N MET A 1 18.83 9.44 26.27
CA MET A 1 17.57 9.81 25.59
C MET A 1 16.60 8.63 25.69
N LYS A 2 15.39 8.80 26.24
CA LYS A 2 14.43 7.68 26.36
C LYS A 2 13.87 7.34 24.97
N TRP A 3 14.07 6.11 24.50
CA TRP A 3 13.63 5.60 23.18
C TRP A 3 12.14 5.82 22.90
N SER A 4 11.30 5.90 23.93
CA SER A 4 9.87 6.18 23.82
C SER A 4 9.55 7.56 23.24
N HIS A 5 10.44 8.56 23.38
CA HIS A 5 10.25 9.88 22.77
C HIS A 5 10.50 9.89 21.26
N PHE A 6 11.28 8.95 20.73
CA PHE A 6 11.59 8.91 19.31
C PHE A 6 10.31 8.66 18.50
N PHE A 7 9.53 7.64 18.87
CA PHE A 7 8.28 7.25 18.18
C PHE A 7 7.08 8.17 18.45
N THR A 8 7.07 8.93 19.56
CA THR A 8 5.97 9.86 19.88
C THR A 8 6.17 11.26 19.32
N SER A 9 7.42 11.62 18.99
CA SER A 9 7.79 12.93 18.43
C SER A 9 7.22 13.16 17.03
N VAL A 10 7.14 14.45 16.64
CA VAL A 10 6.73 14.86 15.28
C VAL A 10 7.68 14.31 14.22
N VAL A 11 8.97 14.19 14.55
CA VAL A 11 10.00 13.66 13.64
C VAL A 11 9.82 12.15 13.45
N GLY A 12 9.65 11.40 14.54
CA GLY A 12 9.45 9.96 14.47
C GLY A 12 8.23 9.57 13.64
N ARG A 13 7.11 10.30 13.79
CA ARG A 13 5.93 10.07 12.94
C ARG A 13 6.27 10.27 11.46
N LYS A 14 6.94 11.36 11.08
CA LYS A 14 7.33 11.56 9.67
C LYS A 14 8.19 10.41 9.13
N ILE A 15 9.14 9.91 9.94
CA ILE A 15 9.98 8.78 9.57
C ILE A 15 9.14 7.51 9.37
N VAL A 16 8.27 7.16 10.32
CA VAL A 16 7.41 5.97 10.20
C VAL A 16 6.49 6.07 8.98
N MET A 17 5.94 7.25 8.70
CA MET A 17 5.08 7.46 7.52
C MET A 17 5.85 7.25 6.21
N ALA A 18 7.08 7.77 6.14
CA ALA A 18 7.93 7.63 4.96
C ALA A 18 8.40 6.18 4.75
N VAL A 19 8.86 5.52 5.82
CA VAL A 19 9.34 4.14 5.77
C VAL A 19 8.21 3.18 5.37
N THR A 20 7.03 3.31 5.99
CA THR A 20 5.88 2.49 5.62
C THR A 20 5.41 2.77 4.19
N GLY A 21 5.44 4.03 3.74
CA GLY A 21 5.13 4.40 2.36
C GLY A 21 6.07 3.76 1.34
N ILE A 22 7.39 3.84 1.55
CA ILE A 22 8.39 3.22 0.67
C ILE A 22 8.20 1.71 0.65
N PHE A 23 8.01 1.08 1.81
CA PHE A 23 7.74 -0.34 1.91
C PHE A 23 6.53 -0.78 1.07
N LEU A 24 5.41 -0.04 1.14
CA LEU A 24 4.22 -0.34 0.35
C LEU A 24 4.43 -0.12 -1.15
N VAL A 25 5.23 0.88 -1.56
CA VAL A 25 5.60 1.07 -2.97
C VAL A 25 6.44 -0.10 -3.49
N THR A 26 7.41 -0.57 -2.72
CA THR A 26 8.20 -1.76 -3.08
C THR A 26 7.31 -2.99 -3.22
N PHE A 27 6.35 -3.18 -2.30
CA PHE A 27 5.35 -4.23 -2.42
C PHE A 27 4.57 -4.09 -3.73
N LEU A 28 4.10 -2.89 -4.09
CA LEU A 28 3.33 -2.69 -5.32
C LEU A 28 4.13 -3.02 -6.59
N LEU A 29 5.42 -2.71 -6.63
CA LEU A 29 6.29 -3.08 -7.76
C LEU A 29 6.40 -4.59 -7.93
N VAL A 30 6.62 -5.32 -6.83
CA VAL A 30 6.67 -6.79 -6.86
C VAL A 30 5.30 -7.37 -7.19
N HIS A 31 4.25 -6.83 -6.58
CA HIS A 31 2.87 -7.29 -6.77
C HIS A 31 2.43 -7.15 -8.22
N VAL A 32 2.62 -5.97 -8.84
CA VAL A 32 2.26 -5.78 -10.25
C VAL A 32 3.17 -6.59 -11.16
N GLY A 33 4.45 -6.74 -10.84
CA GLY A 33 5.39 -7.56 -11.62
C GLY A 33 4.96 -9.02 -11.69
N LEU A 34 4.59 -9.62 -10.55
CA LEU A 34 4.10 -11.00 -10.50
C LEU A 34 2.74 -11.17 -11.20
N ASN A 35 1.84 -10.19 -11.06
CA ASN A 35 0.57 -10.23 -11.79
C ASN A 35 0.76 -10.06 -13.29
N ALA A 36 1.74 -9.26 -13.72
CA ALA A 36 2.06 -9.06 -15.13
C ALA A 36 2.61 -10.32 -15.81
N CYS A 37 3.06 -11.33 -15.06
CA CYS A 37 3.39 -12.65 -15.61
C CYS A 37 2.21 -13.31 -16.33
N ILE A 38 0.97 -12.88 -16.10
CA ILE A 38 -0.18 -13.34 -16.87
C ILE A 38 -0.09 -12.98 -18.36
N PHE A 39 0.67 -11.93 -18.70
CA PHE A 39 0.90 -11.47 -20.07
C PHE A 39 2.13 -12.12 -20.73
N ALA A 40 2.63 -13.21 -20.16
CA ALA A 40 3.75 -13.96 -20.72
C ALA A 40 3.43 -14.56 -22.10
N ASP A 41 2.15 -14.83 -22.35
CA ASP A 41 1.58 -15.36 -23.59
C ASP A 41 1.55 -14.35 -24.75
N LEU A 42 1.95 -13.10 -24.51
CA LEU A 42 1.99 -12.08 -25.55
C LEU A 42 2.94 -12.49 -26.69
N SER A 43 2.57 -12.13 -27.92
CA SER A 43 3.23 -12.63 -29.14
C SER A 43 4.73 -12.35 -29.24
N PHE A 44 5.24 -11.37 -28.49
CA PHE A 44 6.64 -10.97 -28.46
C PHE A 44 7.44 -11.56 -27.29
N LEU A 45 6.81 -12.30 -26.38
CA LEU A 45 7.43 -13.00 -25.24
C LEU A 45 7.46 -14.51 -25.50
N ASP A 46 6.35 -15.20 -25.25
CA ASP A 46 6.18 -16.62 -25.56
C ASP A 46 4.69 -16.92 -25.85
N PRO A 47 4.26 -16.99 -27.12
CA PRO A 47 2.87 -17.27 -27.50
C PRO A 47 2.32 -18.62 -27.01
N THR A 48 3.18 -19.49 -26.48
CA THR A 48 2.84 -20.85 -26.05
C THR A 48 2.82 -21.03 -24.53
N ASP A 49 3.06 -19.98 -23.73
CA ASP A 49 3.13 -20.05 -22.25
C ASP A 49 1.81 -20.52 -21.60
N ASP A 50 0.64 -20.17 -22.18
CA ASP A 50 -0.69 -20.54 -21.68
C ASP A 50 -0.88 -20.26 -20.16
N GLY A 51 -0.22 -19.21 -19.65
CA GLY A 51 -0.27 -18.79 -18.25
C GLY A 51 0.64 -19.60 -17.30
N GLU A 52 1.51 -20.46 -17.82
CA GLU A 52 2.44 -21.24 -17.03
C GLU A 52 3.38 -20.36 -16.18
N MET A 53 3.89 -19.25 -16.74
CA MET A 53 4.77 -18.34 -16.00
C MET A 53 4.05 -17.73 -14.78
N PHE A 54 2.80 -17.31 -14.93
CA PHE A 54 1.99 -16.82 -13.81
C PHE A 54 1.74 -17.91 -12.76
N ASN A 55 1.40 -19.13 -13.18
CA ASN A 55 1.13 -20.24 -12.27
C ASN A 55 2.37 -20.63 -11.44
N ARG A 56 3.54 -20.70 -12.07
CA ARG A 56 4.82 -20.94 -11.38
C ARG A 56 5.12 -19.85 -10.36
N ALA A 57 4.93 -18.58 -10.73
CA ALA A 57 5.09 -17.45 -9.84
C ALA A 57 4.10 -17.50 -8.65
N ALA A 58 2.82 -17.76 -8.91
CA ALA A 58 1.78 -17.90 -7.89
C ALA A 58 2.08 -19.06 -6.92
N HIS A 59 2.54 -20.20 -7.43
CA HIS A 59 2.96 -21.34 -6.61
C HIS A 59 4.13 -20.97 -5.69
N PHE A 60 5.15 -20.27 -6.19
CA PHE A 60 6.26 -19.78 -5.38
C PHE A 60 5.81 -18.84 -4.24
N MET A 61 4.87 -17.93 -4.53
CA MET A 61 4.26 -17.02 -3.56
C MET A 61 3.42 -17.73 -2.50
N GLY A 62 2.92 -18.93 -2.79
CA GLY A 62 2.07 -19.71 -1.87
C GLY A 62 2.80 -20.80 -1.08
N SER A 63 3.90 -21.33 -1.60
CA SER A 63 4.52 -22.56 -1.07
C SER A 63 5.63 -22.34 -0.05
N THR A 64 6.16 -21.12 0.08
CA THR A 64 7.37 -20.85 0.87
C THR A 64 7.08 -20.14 2.19
N ILE A 65 7.75 -20.58 3.27
CA ILE A 65 7.58 -19.97 4.61
C ILE A 65 8.03 -18.51 4.66
N VAL A 66 9.04 -18.14 3.88
CA VAL A 66 9.53 -16.76 3.76
C VAL A 66 8.42 -15.84 3.30
N MET A 67 7.65 -16.26 2.30
CA MET A 67 6.55 -15.44 1.76
C MET A 67 5.40 -15.32 2.76
N ARG A 68 5.14 -16.36 3.57
CA ARG A 68 4.18 -16.26 4.69
C ARG A 68 4.60 -15.21 5.73
N ILE A 69 5.89 -15.15 6.07
CA ILE A 69 6.40 -14.13 7.02
C ILE A 69 6.24 -12.74 6.41
N LEU A 70 6.62 -12.56 5.14
CA LEU A 70 6.49 -11.28 4.43
C LEU A 70 5.04 -10.83 4.31
N GLU A 71 4.10 -11.75 4.11
CA GLU A 71 2.65 -11.50 4.09
C GLU A 71 2.16 -10.92 5.42
N ILE A 72 2.57 -11.49 6.56
CA ILE A 72 2.22 -10.97 7.89
C ILE A 72 2.82 -9.58 8.11
N VAL A 73 4.10 -9.39 7.76
CA VAL A 73 4.79 -8.09 7.85
C VAL A 73 4.09 -7.05 6.97
N LEU A 74 3.62 -7.45 5.78
CA LEU A 74 2.88 -6.59 4.87
C LEU A 74 1.56 -6.10 5.49
N PHE A 75 0.77 -6.98 6.09
CA PHE A 75 -0.47 -6.59 6.77
C PHE A 75 -0.21 -5.61 7.92
N LEU A 76 0.83 -5.85 8.73
CA LEU A 76 1.24 -4.92 9.78
C LEU A 76 1.64 -3.56 9.20
N GLY A 77 2.39 -3.56 8.09
CA GLY A 77 2.78 -2.35 7.36
C GLY A 77 1.58 -1.57 6.83
N PHE A 78 0.58 -2.24 6.24
CA PHE A 78 -0.67 -1.62 5.80
C PHE A 78 -1.42 -0.96 6.95
N ILE A 79 -1.64 -1.68 8.05
CA ILE A 79 -2.36 -1.15 9.22
C ILE A 79 -1.64 0.07 9.77
N ALA A 80 -0.31 -0.02 9.96
CA ALA A 80 0.49 1.09 10.46
C ALA A 80 0.39 2.32 9.55
N HIS A 81 0.50 2.15 8.23
CA HIS A 81 0.43 3.23 7.25
C HIS A 81 -0.95 3.90 7.22
N ILE A 82 -2.01 3.11 7.18
CA ILE A 82 -3.40 3.60 7.09
C ILE A 82 -3.77 4.37 8.36
N VAL A 83 -3.56 3.77 9.53
CA VAL A 83 -3.88 4.40 10.82
C VAL A 83 -3.12 5.71 10.96
N GLN A 84 -1.82 5.70 10.68
CA GLN A 84 -1.01 6.90 10.79
C GLN A 84 -1.43 7.98 9.78
N GLY A 85 -1.76 7.60 8.55
CA GLY A 85 -2.27 8.51 7.52
C GLY A 85 -3.53 9.24 7.98
N TYR A 86 -4.51 8.51 8.52
CA TYR A 86 -5.74 9.11 9.06
C TYR A 86 -5.49 9.98 10.29
N VAL A 87 -4.57 9.60 11.18
CA VAL A 87 -4.21 10.43 12.35
C VAL A 87 -3.60 11.76 11.91
N VAL A 88 -2.71 11.75 10.90
CA VAL A 88 -2.11 12.98 10.35
C VAL A 88 -3.19 13.84 9.70
N GLU A 89 -4.07 13.25 8.90
CA GLU A 89 -5.17 13.96 8.26
C GLU A 89 -6.11 14.61 9.30
N ALA A 90 -6.54 13.86 10.31
CA ALA A 90 -7.43 14.36 11.36
C ALA A 90 -6.78 15.56 12.10
N LYS A 91 -5.48 15.47 12.39
CA LYS A 91 -4.72 16.55 13.04
C LYS A 91 -4.55 17.77 12.14
N ASN A 92 -4.34 17.57 10.83
CA ASN A 92 -4.25 18.67 9.87
C ASN A 92 -5.59 19.39 9.76
N ARG A 93 -6.69 18.63 9.73
CA ARG A 93 -8.05 19.14 9.65
C ARG A 93 -8.47 19.91 10.90
N SER A 94 -8.16 19.40 12.09
CA SER A 94 -8.48 20.07 13.35
C SER A 94 -7.71 21.39 13.53
N ARG A 95 -6.46 21.44 13.06
CA ARG A 95 -5.63 22.66 13.08
C ARG A 95 -6.09 23.72 12.07
N ARG A 96 -6.78 23.31 11.00
CA ARG A 96 -7.23 24.23 9.96
C ARG A 96 -8.38 25.11 10.46
N GLY A 97 -9.30 24.59 11.26
CA GLY A 97 -10.41 25.35 11.86
C GLY A 97 -11.47 25.83 10.86
N GLN A 98 -11.08 26.67 9.90
CA GLN A 98 -11.90 27.18 8.78
C GLN A 98 -11.16 26.96 7.45
N GLY A 99 -11.88 26.76 6.35
CA GLY A 99 -11.28 26.66 5.01
C GLY A 99 -10.52 27.93 4.63
N TYR A 100 -9.51 27.82 3.75
CA TYR A 100 -8.83 29.00 3.23
C TYR A 100 -9.85 29.87 2.47
N GLN A 101 -9.97 31.15 2.86
CA GLN A 101 -10.87 32.10 2.18
C GLN A 101 -10.40 32.46 0.76
N VAL A 102 -9.12 32.21 0.45
CA VAL A 102 -8.53 32.43 -0.87
C VAL A 102 -7.84 31.14 -1.32
N GLU A 103 -8.17 30.69 -2.53
CA GLU A 103 -7.49 29.58 -3.19
C GLU A 103 -6.00 29.93 -3.37
N LEU A 104 -5.10 29.19 -2.71
CA LEU A 104 -3.65 29.43 -2.76
C LEU A 104 -3.01 29.13 -4.13
N GLY A 105 -3.79 28.65 -5.12
CA GLY A 105 -3.29 28.29 -6.44
C GLY A 105 -2.10 27.33 -6.38
N SER A 106 -1.03 27.65 -7.10
CA SER A 106 0.24 26.89 -7.11
C SER A 106 1.14 27.14 -5.89
N ARG A 107 0.80 28.09 -5.02
CA ARG A 107 1.57 28.37 -3.78
C ARG A 107 1.20 27.40 -2.65
N GLY A 108 0.14 26.61 -2.83
CA GLY A 108 -0.33 25.59 -1.88
C GLY A 108 0.19 24.17 -2.17
N SER A 109 -0.18 23.23 -1.30
CA SER A 109 0.05 21.79 -1.49
C SER A 109 -0.61 21.29 -2.78
N THR A 110 -0.02 20.32 -3.47
CA THR A 110 -0.56 19.73 -4.72
C THR A 110 -1.94 19.09 -4.51
N TRP A 111 -2.74 18.98 -5.57
CA TRP A 111 -4.05 18.34 -5.50
C TRP A 111 -3.97 16.90 -4.94
N MET A 112 -2.97 16.13 -5.37
CA MET A 112 -2.69 14.78 -4.83
C MET A 112 -2.53 14.78 -3.31
N SER A 113 -1.79 15.75 -2.77
CA SER A 113 -1.57 15.87 -1.34
C SER A 113 -2.81 16.38 -0.59
N ARG A 114 -3.63 17.23 -1.21
CA ARG A 114 -4.90 17.71 -0.62
C ARG A 114 -5.98 16.62 -0.60
N SER A 115 -6.01 15.76 -1.61
CA SER A 115 -6.98 14.67 -1.76
C SER A 115 -6.50 13.35 -1.15
N MET A 116 -5.36 13.34 -0.45
CA MET A 116 -4.70 12.12 0.06
C MET A 116 -5.65 11.23 0.88
N ALA A 117 -6.44 11.80 1.78
CA ALA A 117 -7.36 11.02 2.61
C ALA A 117 -8.50 10.39 1.82
N ILE A 118 -8.99 11.07 0.78
CA ILE A 118 -10.04 10.56 -0.11
C ILE A 118 -9.48 9.42 -0.96
N LEU A 119 -8.32 9.66 -1.60
CA LEU A 119 -7.63 8.65 -2.40
C LEU A 119 -7.26 7.42 -1.55
N GLY A 120 -6.75 7.63 -0.34
CA GLY A 120 -6.46 6.56 0.61
C GLY A 120 -7.69 5.75 1.00
N THR A 121 -8.84 6.41 1.23
CA THR A 121 -10.11 5.73 1.52
C THR A 121 -10.59 4.89 0.34
N LEU A 122 -10.47 5.41 -0.89
CA LEU A 122 -10.82 4.68 -2.10
C LEU A 122 -9.96 3.43 -2.28
N ILE A 123 -8.64 3.56 -2.08
CA ILE A 123 -7.70 2.43 -2.11
C ILE A 123 -8.02 1.43 -0.99
N PHE A 124 -8.39 1.89 0.20
CA PHE A 124 -8.76 1.01 1.31
C PHE A 124 -10.01 0.18 1.01
N MET A 125 -11.04 0.77 0.41
CA MET A 125 -12.23 0.02 -0.04
C MET A 125 -11.86 -1.02 -1.10
N PHE A 126 -11.03 -0.64 -2.08
CA PHE A 126 -10.50 -1.59 -3.06
C PHE A 126 -9.70 -2.72 -2.39
N LEU A 127 -8.87 -2.40 -1.39
CA LEU A 127 -8.07 -3.39 -0.65
C LEU A 127 -8.94 -4.43 0.05
N ILE A 128 -10.05 -4.02 0.67
CA ILE A 128 -11.00 -4.96 1.29
C ILE A 128 -11.55 -5.93 0.26
N LEU A 129 -12.01 -5.43 -0.89
CA LEU A 129 -12.54 -6.26 -1.97
C LEU A 129 -11.44 -7.18 -2.53
N HIS A 130 -10.24 -6.64 -2.75
CA HIS A 130 -9.10 -7.37 -3.27
C HIS A 130 -8.69 -8.53 -2.36
N VAL A 131 -8.55 -8.28 -1.05
CA VAL A 131 -8.21 -9.32 -0.07
C VAL A 131 -9.34 -10.36 0.03
N SER A 132 -10.60 -9.94 0.04
CA SER A 132 -11.75 -10.85 0.12
C SER A 132 -11.87 -11.78 -1.09
N LYS A 133 -11.59 -11.27 -2.30
CA LYS A 133 -11.77 -12.06 -3.53
C LYS A 133 -10.55 -12.90 -3.89
N PHE A 134 -9.34 -12.37 -3.74
CA PHE A 134 -8.12 -13.03 -4.21
C PHE A 134 -7.34 -13.69 -3.08
N TRP A 135 -7.06 -12.95 -2.01
CA TRP A 135 -6.22 -13.45 -0.92
C TRP A 135 -6.94 -14.51 -0.07
N TRP A 136 -8.21 -14.27 0.31
CA TRP A 136 -8.98 -15.23 1.09
C TRP A 136 -9.14 -16.56 0.34
N SER A 137 -9.48 -16.49 -0.96
CA SER A 137 -9.61 -17.67 -1.80
C SER A 137 -8.32 -18.48 -1.88
N SER A 138 -7.18 -17.79 -1.98
CA SER A 138 -5.86 -18.44 -2.14
C SER A 138 -5.24 -18.95 -0.82
N ARG A 139 -5.86 -18.70 0.33
CA ARG A 139 -5.29 -19.06 1.64
C ARG A 139 -6.21 -19.85 2.56
N VAL A 140 -7.51 -19.61 2.50
CA VAL A 140 -8.46 -20.13 3.50
C VAL A 140 -9.43 -21.14 2.89
N THR A 141 -9.92 -20.88 1.69
CA THR A 141 -10.91 -21.73 1.01
C THR A 141 -10.29 -22.59 -0.10
N HIS A 142 -8.99 -22.86 0.01
CA HIS A 142 -8.26 -23.71 -0.94
C HIS A 142 -8.52 -25.19 -0.70
#